data_AF-A0AA43F0R6-F1
#
_entry.id   AF-A0AA43F0R6-F1
#
_cell.length_a   1.000
_cell.length_b   1.000
_cell.length_c   1.000
_cell.angle_alpha   90.00
_cell.angle_beta   90.00
_cell.angle_gamma   90.00
#
_symmetry.space_group_name_H-M   'P 1'
#
loop_
_entity.id
_entity.type
_entity.pdbx_description
1 polymer ?
#
loop_
_entity_poly.entity_id
_entity_poly.type
_entity_poly.pdbx_seq_one_letter_code
_entity_poly.pdbx_strand_id
1 'polypeptide(L)'
;MSIAELGALGDIVASFGVIATLIYLALQMRQNTKALRLSTSHALTGDLRSMFSLLASDQGLAEVLVEAGHKTQLGGPTRIRYFTFTSNLLRIYENAYLLKRENSISEAHWSGMTQLVIDYKSMAAFPAYWEDRKHWLSAEFRAYMDTEILPTPPRPGVTIPGSV
;
A
#
# COMPACT_ATOMS: atom_id res chain seq x y z
N MET A 1 -51.51 14.44 36.63
CA MET A 1 -50.76 13.44 35.84
C MET A 1 -50.67 12.17 36.66
N SER A 2 -51.05 11.03 36.10
CA SER A 2 -50.87 9.72 36.75
C SER A 2 -49.41 9.26 36.63
N ILE A 3 -48.98 8.36 37.51
CA ILE A 3 -47.62 7.76 37.45
C ILE A 3 -47.39 7.07 36.08
N ALA A 4 -48.44 6.53 35.48
CA ALA A 4 -48.38 5.92 34.15
C ALA A 4 -48.11 6.94 33.04
N GLU A 5 -48.70 8.14 33.11
CA GLU A 5 -48.45 9.22 32.14
C GLU A 5 -47.02 9.77 32.24
N LEU A 6 -46.47 9.84 33.46
CA LEU A 6 -45.07 10.22 33.68
C LEU A 6 -44.09 9.14 33.18
N GLY A 7 -44.44 7.86 33.36
CA GLY A 7 -43.69 6.73 32.80
C GLY A 7 -43.64 6.76 31.27
N ALA A 8 -44.78 6.96 30.62
CA ALA A 8 -44.85 7.10 29.17
C ALA A 8 -44.04 8.29 28.62
N LEU A 9 -44.01 9.42 29.35
CA LEU A 9 -43.15 10.56 29.00
C LEU A 9 -41.66 10.20 29.15
N GLY A 10 -41.29 9.48 30.21
CA GLY A 10 -39.94 8.98 30.43
C GLY A 10 -39.46 8.02 29.33
N ASP A 11 -40.33 7.11 28.88
CA ASP A 11 -40.03 6.18 27.79
C ASP A 11 -39.80 6.89 26.45
N ILE A 12 -40.58 7.95 26.17
CA ILE A 12 -40.40 8.78 24.97
C ILE A 12 -39.04 9.49 25.03
N VAL A 13 -38.71 10.13 26.15
CA VAL A 13 -37.42 10.83 26.32
C VAL A 13 -36.24 9.85 26.24
N ALA A 14 -36.36 8.68 26.88
CA ALA A 14 -35.35 7.63 26.81
C ALA A 14 -35.15 7.12 25.38
N SER A 15 -36.24 6.91 24.63
CA SER A 15 -36.19 6.49 23.22
C SER A 15 -35.49 7.53 22.34
N PHE A 16 -35.78 8.82 22.54
CA PHE A 16 -35.04 9.89 21.85
C PHE A 16 -33.56 9.92 22.24
N GLY A 17 -33.24 9.68 23.51
CA GLY A 17 -31.87 9.55 23.99
C GLY A 17 -31.11 8.43 23.27
N VAL A 18 -31.71 7.24 23.17
CA VAL A 18 -31.12 6.10 22.45
C VAL A 18 -30.90 6.43 20.97
N ILE A 19 -31.88 7.02 20.29
CA ILE A 19 -31.74 7.42 18.88
C ILE A 19 -30.59 8.42 18.70
N ALA A 20 -30.51 9.45 19.55
CA ALA A 20 -29.44 10.43 19.51
C ALA A 20 -28.05 9.78 19.73
N THR A 21 -27.94 8.84 20.68
CA THR A 21 -26.71 8.09 20.91
C THR A 21 -26.32 7.23 19.71
N LEU A 22 -27.28 6.56 19.05
CA LEU A 22 -27.00 5.77 17.85
C LEU A 22 -26.52 6.64 16.68
N ILE A 23 -27.11 7.83 16.49
CA ILE A 23 -26.66 8.79 15.48
C ILE A 23 -25.24 9.25 15.79
N TYR A 24 -24.96 9.62 17.05
CA TYR A 24 -23.63 10.01 17.48
C TYR A 24 -22.60 8.89 17.22
N LEU A 25 -22.92 7.66 17.60
CA LEU A 25 -22.04 6.50 17.38
C LEU A 25 -21.78 6.26 15.88
N ALA A 26 -22.81 6.36 15.04
CA ALA A 26 -22.65 6.22 13.59
C ALA A 26 -21.73 7.31 13.01
N LEU A 27 -21.86 8.56 13.47
CA LEU A 27 -20.96 9.65 13.08
C LEU A 27 -19.54 9.42 13.59
N GLN A 28 -19.39 9.00 14.84
CA GLN A 28 -18.11 8.69 15.47
C GLN A 28 -17.37 7.56 14.74
N MET A 29 -18.07 6.47 14.39
CA MET A 29 -17.50 5.37 13.61
C MET A 29 -17.02 5.83 12.23
N ARG A 30 -17.77 6.70 11.55
CA ARG A 30 -17.37 7.27 10.25
C ARG A 30 -16.11 8.12 10.37
N GLN A 31 -16.03 8.96 11.40
CA GLN A 31 -14.84 9.78 11.68
C GLN A 31 -13.62 8.91 12.03
N ASN A 32 -13.81 7.91 12.87
CA ASN A 32 -12.76 6.96 13.25
C ASN A 32 -12.25 6.20 12.02
N THR A 33 -13.15 5.67 11.19
CA THR A 33 -12.79 4.98 9.92
C THR A 33 -11.97 5.89 9.00
N LYS A 34 -12.36 7.17 8.87
CA LYS A 34 -11.60 8.15 8.07
C LYS A 34 -10.21 8.39 8.65
N ALA A 35 -10.10 8.57 9.97
CA ALA A 35 -8.82 8.78 10.65
C ALA A 35 -7.88 7.58 10.51
N LEU A 36 -8.42 6.36 10.67
CA LEU A 36 -7.67 5.12 10.48
C LEU A 36 -7.11 5.02 9.05
N ARG A 37 -7.94 5.23 8.03
CA ARG A 37 -7.51 5.24 6.61
C ARG A 37 -6.36 6.21 6.36
N LEU A 38 -6.45 7.43 6.89
CA LEU A 38 -5.38 8.42 6.77
C LEU A 38 -4.10 7.97 7.47
N SER A 39 -4.21 7.45 8.69
CA SER A 39 -3.06 6.93 9.44
C SER A 39 -2.36 5.78 8.70
N THR A 40 -3.13 4.84 8.14
CA THR A 40 -2.61 3.75 7.32
C THR A 40 -1.88 4.26 6.07
N SER A 41 -2.47 5.20 5.32
CA SER A 41 -1.81 5.80 4.16
C SER A 41 -0.53 6.56 4.54
N HIS A 42 -0.52 7.24 5.70
CA HIS A 42 0.68 7.89 6.21
C HIS A 42 1.78 6.88 6.56
N ALA A 43 1.44 5.74 7.17
CA ALA A 43 2.41 4.69 7.48
C ALA A 43 3.06 4.12 6.22
N LEU A 44 2.26 3.72 5.21
CA LEU A 44 2.77 3.22 3.93
C LEU A 44 3.67 4.25 3.21
N THR A 45 3.26 5.52 3.25
CA THR A 45 4.07 6.62 2.69
C THR A 45 5.39 6.78 3.45
N GLY A 46 5.37 6.60 4.78
CA GLY A 46 6.56 6.63 5.63
C GLY A 46 7.54 5.52 5.30
N ASP A 47 7.04 4.30 5.09
CA ASP A 47 7.85 3.14 4.71
C ASP A 47 8.54 3.36 3.35
N LEU A 48 7.78 3.81 2.34
CA LEU A 48 8.33 4.16 1.03
C LEU A 48 9.35 5.29 1.13
N ARG A 49 9.05 6.35 1.89
CA ARG A 49 9.96 7.48 2.09
C ARG A 49 11.26 7.03 2.73
N SER A 50 11.21 6.15 3.72
CA SER A 50 12.40 5.63 4.40
C SER A 50 13.26 4.81 3.43
N MET A 51 12.62 3.98 2.61
CA MET A 51 13.31 3.20 1.58
C MET A 51 13.95 4.09 0.50
N PHE A 52 13.24 5.11 0.00
CA PHE A 52 13.81 6.04 -0.98
C PHE A 52 14.86 6.97 -0.38
N SER A 53 14.77 7.31 0.91
CA SER A 53 15.82 8.05 1.59
C SER A 53 17.11 7.25 1.63
N LEU A 54 17.05 5.94 1.87
CA LEU A 54 18.22 5.07 1.81
C LEU A 54 18.85 5.10 0.41
N LEU A 55 18.04 4.92 -0.64
CA LEU A 55 18.49 5.00 -2.04
C LEU A 55 19.13 6.35 -2.38
N ALA A 56 18.55 7.46 -1.92
CA ALA A 56 19.06 8.80 -2.19
C ALA A 56 20.38 9.10 -1.44
N SER A 57 20.60 8.47 -0.28
CA SER A 57 21.78 8.72 0.57
C SER A 57 22.96 7.78 0.32
N ASP A 58 22.74 6.63 -0.32
CA ASP A 58 23.74 5.58 -0.53
C ASP A 58 24.09 5.49 -2.02
N GLN A 59 25.22 6.09 -2.41
CA GLN A 59 25.72 6.07 -3.79
C GLN A 59 25.86 4.65 -4.33
N GLY A 60 26.38 3.72 -3.53
CA GLY A 60 26.53 2.34 -3.96
C GLY A 60 25.18 1.68 -4.24
N LEU A 61 24.12 2.05 -3.53
CA LEU A 61 22.78 1.53 -3.80
C LEU A 61 22.24 2.13 -5.10
N ALA A 62 22.46 3.42 -5.35
CA ALA A 62 22.12 4.05 -6.61
C ALA A 62 22.81 3.35 -7.80
N GLU A 63 24.11 3.06 -7.69
CA GLU A 63 24.87 2.31 -8.71
C GLU A 63 24.29 0.89 -8.95
N VAL A 64 23.89 0.20 -7.88
CA VAL A 64 23.22 -1.12 -7.99
C VAL A 64 21.90 -1.01 -8.77
N LEU A 65 21.11 0.03 -8.54
CA LEU A 65 19.83 0.23 -9.22
C LEU A 65 20.03 0.61 -10.70
N VAL A 66 21.06 1.40 -11.03
CA VAL A 66 21.46 1.68 -12.42
C VAL A 66 21.89 0.38 -13.11
N GLU A 67 22.75 -0.41 -12.48
CA GLU A 67 23.19 -1.69 -13.05
C GLU A 67 22.00 -2.64 -13.28
N ALA A 68 21.07 -2.72 -12.31
CA ALA A 68 19.85 -3.52 -12.42
C ALA A 68 18.87 -3.02 -13.49
N GLY A 69 18.92 -1.73 -13.84
CA GLY A 69 18.15 -1.15 -14.94
C GLY A 69 18.60 -1.68 -16.31
N HIS A 70 19.88 -1.99 -16.48
CA HIS A 70 20.46 -2.40 -17.76
C HIS A 70 20.81 -3.89 -17.86
N LYS A 71 21.05 -4.58 -16.74
CA LYS A 71 21.44 -5.99 -16.72
C LYS A 71 20.33 -6.87 -16.16
N THR A 72 20.04 -7.96 -16.87
CA THR A 72 19.08 -8.97 -16.42
C THR A 72 19.65 -9.90 -15.34
N GLN A 73 20.95 -10.18 -15.41
CA GLN A 73 21.65 -11.07 -14.48
C GLN A 73 22.67 -10.25 -13.68
N LEU A 74 22.43 -10.16 -12.38
CA LEU A 74 23.30 -9.48 -11.43
C LEU A 74 24.17 -10.51 -10.70
N GLY A 75 25.43 -10.18 -10.48
CA GLY A 75 26.37 -11.03 -9.74
C GLY A 75 26.68 -10.48 -8.33
N GLY A 76 27.21 -11.36 -7.47
CA GLY A 76 27.87 -10.98 -6.22
C GLY A 76 27.04 -10.05 -5.31
N PRO A 77 27.67 -9.02 -4.71
CA PRO A 77 27.00 -8.07 -3.81
C PRO A 77 25.86 -7.28 -4.46
N THR A 78 25.97 -6.93 -5.76
CA THR A 78 24.93 -6.20 -6.50
C THR A 78 23.61 -6.96 -6.48
N ARG A 79 23.65 -8.27 -6.76
CA ARG A 79 22.45 -9.13 -6.72
C ARG A 79 21.79 -9.11 -5.34
N ILE A 80 22.59 -9.25 -4.29
CA ILE A 80 22.07 -9.28 -2.91
C ILE A 80 21.40 -7.96 -2.56
N ARG A 81 22.04 -6.82 -2.86
CA ARG A 81 21.50 -5.48 -2.57
C ARG A 81 20.24 -5.20 -3.38
N TYR A 82 20.26 -5.45 -4.69
CA TYR A 82 19.09 -5.27 -5.54
C TYR A 82 17.92 -6.11 -5.05
N PHE A 83 18.10 -7.41 -4.89
CA PHE A 83 17.01 -8.29 -4.52
C PHE A 83 16.47 -7.97 -3.12
N THR A 84 17.31 -7.50 -2.19
CA THR A 84 16.85 -7.05 -0.85
C THR A 84 16.01 -5.78 -0.96
N PHE A 85 16.46 -4.79 -1.72
CA PHE A 85 15.70 -3.57 -1.99
C PHE A 85 14.35 -3.88 -2.64
N THR A 86 14.34 -4.71 -3.70
CA THR A 86 13.10 -5.14 -4.37
C THR A 86 12.17 -5.89 -3.44
N SER A 87 12.71 -6.75 -2.55
CA SER A 87 11.88 -7.47 -1.57
C SER A 87 11.19 -6.54 -0.58
N ASN A 88 11.88 -5.49 -0.12
CA ASN A 88 11.29 -4.48 0.75
C ASN A 88 10.19 -3.69 0.03
N LEU A 89 10.45 -3.26 -1.21
CA LEU A 89 9.46 -2.56 -2.03
C LEU A 89 8.20 -3.41 -2.23
N LEU A 90 8.36 -4.68 -2.62
CA LEU A 90 7.22 -5.56 -2.85
C LEU A 90 6.48 -5.95 -1.56
N ARG A 91 7.16 -6.01 -0.40
CA ARG A 91 6.46 -6.20 0.88
C ARG A 91 5.58 -5.02 1.24
N ILE A 92 6.06 -3.80 1.01
CA ILE A 92 5.26 -2.59 1.22
C ILE A 92 4.05 -2.59 0.26
N TYR A 93 4.25 -2.99 -0.99
CA TYR A 93 3.17 -3.06 -1.97
C TYR A 93 2.16 -4.18 -1.67
N GLU A 94 2.61 -5.35 -1.23
CA GLU A 94 1.76 -6.44 -0.76
C GLU A 94 0.89 -5.99 0.43
N ASN A 95 1.50 -5.31 1.41
CA ASN A 95 0.76 -4.74 2.52
C ASN A 95 -0.32 -3.76 2.03
N ALA A 96 0.02 -2.86 1.10
CA ALA A 96 -0.95 -1.95 0.50
C ALA A 96 -2.07 -2.68 -0.27
N TYR A 97 -1.76 -3.77 -0.97
CA TYR A 97 -2.73 -4.62 -1.65
C TYR A 97 -3.73 -5.26 -0.66
N LEU A 98 -3.24 -5.81 0.46
CA LEU A 98 -4.10 -6.38 1.50
C LEU A 98 -5.00 -5.30 2.12
N LEU A 99 -4.45 -4.14 2.43
CA LEU A 99 -5.21 -2.99 2.95
C LEU A 99 -6.22 -2.45 1.93
N LYS A 100 -5.92 -2.53 0.62
CA LYS A 100 -6.87 -2.15 -0.43
C LYS A 100 -8.08 -3.07 -0.45
N ARG A 101 -7.88 -4.38 -0.30
CA ARG A 101 -9.00 -5.35 -0.25
C ARG A 101 -9.95 -5.08 0.91
N GLU A 102 -9.43 -4.58 2.02
CA GLU A 102 -10.24 -4.18 3.19
C GLU A 102 -10.85 -2.77 3.06
N ASN A 103 -10.66 -2.08 1.93
CA ASN A 103 -11.04 -0.67 1.74
C ASN A 103 -10.42 0.27 2.79
N SER A 104 -9.20 -0.05 3.24
CA SER A 104 -8.45 0.70 4.25
C SER A 104 -7.51 1.75 3.65
N ILE A 105 -7.36 1.80 2.32
CA ILE A 105 -6.66 2.87 1.60
C ILE A 105 -7.54 3.50 0.51
N SER A 106 -7.32 4.78 0.24
CA SER A 106 -8.05 5.51 -0.80
C SER A 106 -7.64 5.04 -2.20
N GLU A 107 -8.55 5.19 -3.17
CA GLU A 107 -8.27 4.85 -4.57
C GLU A 107 -7.09 5.66 -5.13
N ALA A 108 -7.01 6.95 -4.79
CA ALA A 108 -5.91 7.80 -5.21
C ALA A 108 -4.55 7.31 -4.68
N HIS A 109 -4.48 6.88 -3.42
CA HIS A 109 -3.26 6.37 -2.83
C HIS A 109 -2.85 5.02 -3.45
N TRP A 110 -3.83 4.13 -3.62
CA TRP A 110 -3.64 2.84 -4.29
C TRP A 110 -3.12 2.99 -5.73
N SER A 111 -3.74 3.87 -6.50
CA SER A 111 -3.34 4.17 -7.88
C SER A 111 -1.89 4.66 -7.95
N GLY A 112 -1.49 5.59 -7.06
CA GLY A 112 -0.11 6.08 -7.00
C GLY A 112 0.91 4.98 -6.70
N MET A 113 0.64 4.11 -5.73
CA MET A 113 1.52 2.96 -5.42
C MET A 113 1.57 1.95 -6.56
N THR A 114 0.45 1.74 -7.25
CA THR A 114 0.38 0.82 -8.38
C THR A 114 1.22 1.31 -9.56
N GLN A 115 1.16 2.61 -9.87
CA GLN A 115 2.00 3.21 -10.93
C GLN A 115 3.49 3.07 -10.61
N LEU A 116 3.89 3.29 -9.35
CA LEU A 116 5.27 3.08 -8.91
C LEU A 116 5.77 1.67 -9.25
N VAL A 117 4.97 0.65 -8.95
CA VAL A 117 5.37 -0.75 -9.18
C VAL A 117 5.33 -1.12 -10.66
N ILE A 118 4.38 -0.60 -11.42
CA ILE A 118 4.32 -0.76 -12.88
C ILE A 118 5.59 -0.20 -13.55
N ASP A 119 6.05 0.98 -13.10
CA ASP A 119 7.29 1.57 -13.63
C ASP A 119 8.51 0.77 -13.16
N TYR A 120 8.57 0.41 -11.87
CA TYR A 120 9.69 -0.31 -11.29
C TYR A 120 9.92 -1.71 -11.89
N LYS A 121 8.85 -2.47 -12.17
CA LYS A 121 8.97 -3.81 -12.77
C LYS A 121 9.63 -3.80 -14.16
N SER A 122 9.76 -2.63 -14.78
CA SER A 122 10.39 -2.46 -16.09
C SER A 122 11.92 -2.52 -16.03
N MET A 123 12.52 -2.63 -14.84
CA MET A 123 13.95 -2.91 -14.69
C MET A 123 14.34 -4.23 -15.34
N ALA A 124 15.48 -4.26 -16.04
CA ALA A 124 15.99 -5.47 -16.69
C ALA A 124 16.17 -6.65 -15.70
N ALA A 125 16.59 -6.39 -14.47
CA ALA A 125 16.79 -7.41 -13.45
C ALA A 125 15.50 -7.92 -12.78
N PHE A 126 14.36 -7.24 -12.96
CA PHE A 126 13.12 -7.57 -12.24
C PHE A 126 12.59 -8.99 -12.54
N PRO A 127 12.57 -9.48 -13.80
CA PRO A 127 12.12 -10.85 -14.09
C PRO A 127 12.96 -11.91 -13.35
N ALA A 128 14.28 -11.74 -13.29
CA ALA A 128 15.17 -12.65 -12.56
C ALA A 128 14.89 -12.64 -11.06
N TYR A 129 14.57 -11.47 -10.49
CA TYR A 129 14.09 -11.37 -9.12
C TYR A 129 12.77 -12.10 -8.92
N TRP A 130 11.78 -11.85 -9.81
CA TRP A 130 10.43 -12.38 -9.65
C TRP A 130 10.43 -13.91 -9.68
N GLU A 131 11.13 -14.52 -10.64
CA GLU A 131 11.23 -15.98 -10.71
C GLU A 131 11.91 -16.60 -9.48
N ASP A 132 12.94 -15.95 -8.94
CA ASP A 132 13.66 -16.44 -7.76
C ASP A 132 12.86 -16.27 -6.47
N ARG A 133 12.18 -15.13 -6.27
CA ARG A 133 11.67 -14.71 -4.95
C ARG A 133 10.17 -14.49 -4.84
N LYS A 134 9.37 -14.61 -5.92
CA LYS A 134 7.91 -14.45 -5.83
C LYS A 134 7.27 -15.34 -4.77
N HIS A 135 7.83 -16.52 -4.54
CA HIS A 135 7.33 -17.50 -3.56
C HIS A 135 7.36 -17.02 -2.09
N TRP A 136 8.08 -15.94 -1.77
CA TRP A 136 8.06 -15.32 -0.44
C TRP A 136 6.83 -14.45 -0.18
N LEU A 137 6.06 -14.15 -1.23
CA LEU A 137 4.84 -13.36 -1.16
C LEU A 137 3.62 -14.29 -1.10
N SER A 138 2.51 -13.78 -0.59
CA SER A 138 1.24 -14.49 -0.54
C SER A 138 0.79 -14.96 -1.93
N ALA A 139 0.05 -16.06 -1.97
CA ALA A 139 -0.45 -16.63 -3.22
C ALA A 139 -1.41 -15.67 -3.95
N GLU A 140 -2.25 -14.96 -3.19
CA GLU A 140 -3.21 -13.99 -3.75
C GLU A 140 -2.49 -12.79 -4.37
N PHE A 141 -1.48 -12.23 -3.68
CA PHE A 141 -0.72 -11.11 -4.22
C PHE A 141 0.11 -11.50 -5.44
N ARG A 142 0.69 -12.71 -5.46
CA ARG A 142 1.35 -13.25 -6.65
C ARG A 142 0.41 -13.33 -7.84
N ALA A 143 -0.79 -13.89 -7.64
CA ALA A 143 -1.79 -13.97 -8.70
C ALA A 143 -2.15 -12.57 -9.24
N TYR A 144 -2.38 -11.61 -8.35
CA TYR A 144 -2.63 -10.21 -8.71
C TYR A 144 -1.47 -9.60 -9.52
N MET A 145 -0.22 -9.83 -9.09
CA MET A 145 0.95 -9.34 -9.81
C MET A 145 1.01 -9.94 -11.22
N ASP A 146 0.83 -11.25 -11.35
CA ASP A 146 0.94 -11.97 -12.62
C ASP A 146 -0.19 -11.59 -13.62
N THR A 147 -1.40 -11.30 -13.14
CA THR A 147 -2.55 -10.98 -14.02
C THR A 147 -2.69 -9.49 -14.33
N GLU A 148 -2.46 -8.62 -13.33
CA GLU A 148 -2.74 -7.19 -13.47
C GLU A 148 -1.48 -6.36 -13.67
N ILE A 149 -0.41 -6.66 -12.92
CA ILE A 149 0.76 -5.78 -12.86
C ILE A 149 1.75 -6.11 -13.96
N LEU A 150 2.25 -7.35 -14.03
CA LEU A 150 3.30 -7.72 -14.99
C LEU A 150 2.91 -7.44 -16.45
N PRO A 151 1.68 -7.74 -16.90
CA PRO A 151 1.26 -7.47 -18.29
C PRO A 151 1.09 -5.98 -18.60
N THR A 152 0.88 -5.14 -17.58
CA THR A 152 0.60 -3.72 -17.78
C THR A 152 1.85 -2.96 -18.23
N PRO A 153 1.85 -2.28 -19.38
CA PRO A 153 3.01 -1.50 -19.80
C PRO A 153 3.22 -0.27 -18.92
N PRO A 154 4.48 0.18 -18.71
CA PRO A 154 4.76 1.43 -18.02
C PRO A 154 4.21 2.62 -18.79
N ARG A 155 4.03 3.73 -18.09
CA ARG A 155 3.54 4.96 -18.72
C ARG A 155 4.54 5.44 -19.78
N PRO A 156 4.09 5.82 -20.99
CA PRO A 156 4.99 6.34 -22.02
C PRO A 156 5.75 7.57 -21.55
N GLY A 157 7.04 7.65 -21.90
CA GLY A 157 7.90 8.81 -21.61
C GLY A 157 8.44 8.89 -20.18
N VAL A 158 8.26 7.84 -19.36
CA VAL A 158 8.85 7.75 -18.02
C VAL A 158 10.25 7.16 -18.11
N THR A 159 11.23 7.79 -17.45
CA THR A 159 12.55 7.18 -17.23
C THR A 159 12.41 6.10 -16.17
N ILE A 160 12.69 4.86 -16.55
CA ILE A 160 12.67 3.71 -15.64
C ILE A 160 13.72 3.97 -14.55
N PRO A 161 13.47 3.66 -13.27
CA PRO A 161 14.49 3.86 -12.26
C PRO A 161 15.73 3.04 -12.64
N GLY A 162 16.90 3.71 -12.71
CA GLY A 162 18.14 3.11 -13.18
C GLY A 162 18.35 3.10 -14.70
N SER A 163 17.50 3.77 -15.50
CA SER A 163 17.68 3.89 -16.96
C SER A 163 18.61 5.02 -17.41
N VAL A 164 19.28 5.69 -16.47
CA VAL A 164 20.14 6.87 -16.70
C VAL A 164 21.58 6.50 -16.43
#